data_AF-A0ABD6CHL2-F1
#
_entry.id   AF-A0ABD6CHL2-F1
#
_cell.length_a   1.000
_cell.length_b   1.000
_cell.length_c   1.000
_cell.angle_alpha   90.00
_cell.angle_beta   90.00
_cell.angle_gamma   90.00
#
_symmetry.space_group_name_H-M   'P 1'
#
loop_
_entity.id
_entity.type
_entity.pdbx_description
1 polymer ?
#
loop_
_entity_poly.entity_id
_entity_poly.type
_entity_poly.pdbx_seq_one_letter_code
_entity_poly.pdbx_strand_id
1 'polypeptide(L)'
;MTETIDAVRAALDSERRAAFERRVEREAASLREDISGGLFDAPDFAVGLELEGYVVDGDGRLASAPERLFETDGCSRELGVHNAELHTGPDVVCDAGLRRQLDELDGIYEAVQRILAESDRRFVLDAMWTVPPSEGTVRYLERGEESDGIFLADNMRPVPRYVALDGKIRELNGGRTDLDLPGLETAKSMLAESLATSMQPHLQIPDPDDVPHFLNVATRTMGPILSLTANSPFLPADLYGGWVDREGWESVLSRTPHELRIPIFERSVDEGSHKCRVPRDVDTMAELIDRIATDPTLVAPPDLDDPVESGDPAGKGDVGSDKYPAFGAKRGTYWRWIRPVFGGDVPRGADGGPSAGADEGSVRIEYRPLPTQPTLRDTVGVQALVVGALVG
;
A
#
# COMPACT_ATOMS: atom_id res chain seq x y z
N MET A 1 -5.98 10.88 -21.78
CA MET A 1 -4.64 11.51 -21.82
C MET A 1 -4.71 12.99 -21.45
N THR A 2 -5.45 13.83 -22.19
CA THR A 2 -5.62 15.25 -21.84
C THR A 2 -6.23 15.47 -20.45
N GLU A 3 -7.29 14.74 -20.09
CA GLU A 3 -7.89 14.81 -18.74
C GLU A 3 -6.91 14.42 -17.61
N THR A 4 -6.12 13.36 -17.81
CA THR A 4 -5.09 12.94 -16.84
C THR A 4 -4.00 14.00 -16.67
N ILE A 5 -3.54 14.61 -17.77
CA ILE A 5 -2.53 15.67 -17.76
C ILE A 5 -3.05 16.91 -17.03
N ASP A 6 -4.30 17.31 -17.29
CA ASP A 6 -4.92 18.46 -16.64
C ASP A 6 -5.11 18.22 -15.13
N ALA A 7 -5.54 17.01 -14.75
CA ALA A 7 -5.65 16.59 -13.35
C ALA A 7 -4.28 16.58 -12.63
N VAL A 8 -3.22 16.14 -13.30
CA VAL A 8 -1.85 16.17 -12.75
C VAL A 8 -1.35 17.60 -12.57
N ARG A 9 -1.55 18.48 -13.56
CA ARG A 9 -1.17 19.90 -13.44
C ARG A 9 -1.89 20.57 -12.29
N ALA A 10 -3.19 20.32 -12.17
CA ALA A 10 -3.98 20.75 -11.04
C ALA A 10 -3.42 20.21 -9.71
N ALA A 11 -2.98 18.96 -9.66
CA ALA A 11 -2.46 18.38 -8.44
C ALA A 11 -1.11 18.97 -7.97
N LEU A 12 -0.37 19.58 -8.88
CA LEU A 12 0.94 20.21 -8.64
C LEU A 12 0.85 21.74 -8.44
N ASP A 13 -0.34 22.33 -8.58
CA ASP A 13 -0.52 23.77 -8.44
C ASP A 13 -0.32 24.25 -6.98
N SER A 14 0.44 25.35 -6.83
CA SER A 14 0.82 25.83 -5.50
C SER A 14 -0.33 26.44 -4.69
N GLU A 15 -1.30 27.07 -5.36
CA GLU A 15 -2.45 27.66 -4.66
C GLU A 15 -3.41 26.56 -4.20
N ARG A 16 -3.62 25.54 -5.05
CA ARG A 16 -4.37 24.33 -4.69
C ARG A 16 -3.70 23.59 -3.56
N ARG A 17 -2.38 23.40 -3.57
CA ARG A 17 -1.64 22.80 -2.46
C ARG A 17 -1.86 23.54 -1.15
N ALA A 18 -1.78 24.87 -1.17
CA ALA A 18 -2.03 25.67 0.03
C ALA A 18 -3.49 25.58 0.50
N ALA A 19 -4.46 25.50 -0.41
CA ALA A 19 -5.87 25.30 -0.07
C ALA A 19 -6.13 23.90 0.53
N PHE A 20 -5.51 22.87 -0.05
CA PHE A 20 -5.50 21.51 0.45
C PHE A 20 -4.96 21.44 1.87
N GLU A 21 -3.78 22.01 2.13
CA GLU A 21 -3.16 22.04 3.47
C GLU A 21 -4.06 22.72 4.51
N ARG A 22 -4.68 23.86 4.17
CA ARG A 22 -5.67 24.50 5.06
C ARG A 22 -6.89 23.61 5.33
N ARG A 23 -7.33 22.81 4.37
CA ARG A 23 -8.47 21.87 4.55
C ARG A 23 -8.05 20.70 5.45
N VAL A 24 -6.86 20.13 5.23
CA VAL A 24 -6.26 19.10 6.08
C VAL A 24 -6.20 19.57 7.54
N GLU A 25 -5.75 20.78 7.81
CA GLU A 25 -5.69 21.33 9.18
C GLU A 25 -7.08 21.41 9.85
N ARG A 26 -8.11 21.83 9.10
CA ARG A 26 -9.49 21.90 9.61
C ARG A 26 -10.07 20.51 9.87
N GLU A 27 -9.88 19.59 8.94
CA GLU A 27 -10.37 18.23 9.06
C GLU A 27 -9.64 17.47 10.18
N ALA A 28 -8.34 17.69 10.36
CA ALA A 28 -7.57 17.17 11.49
C ALA A 28 -8.11 17.68 12.84
N ALA A 29 -8.51 18.95 12.92
CA ALA A 29 -9.14 19.50 14.12
C ALA A 29 -10.50 18.85 14.41
N SER A 30 -11.35 18.70 13.39
CA SER A 30 -12.65 18.01 13.53
C SER A 30 -12.46 16.54 13.93
N LEU A 31 -11.52 15.83 13.30
CA LEU A 31 -11.21 14.44 13.62
C LEU A 31 -10.82 14.28 15.09
N ARG A 32 -10.02 15.19 15.66
CA ARG A 32 -9.69 15.18 17.09
C ARG A 32 -10.91 15.37 17.98
N GLU A 33 -11.79 16.30 17.63
CA GLU A 33 -13.02 16.55 18.38
C GLU A 33 -13.95 15.33 18.35
N ASP A 34 -14.10 14.70 17.18
CA ASP A 34 -14.92 13.52 16.98
C ASP A 34 -14.37 12.29 17.72
N ILE A 35 -13.05 12.08 17.70
CA ILE A 35 -12.40 11.03 18.51
C ILE A 35 -12.61 11.30 20.00
N SER A 36 -12.37 12.52 20.47
CA SER A 36 -12.59 12.88 21.89
C SER A 36 -14.06 12.78 22.30
N GLY A 37 -14.98 12.84 21.32
CA GLY A 37 -16.42 12.68 21.50
C GLY A 37 -16.91 11.23 21.46
N GLY A 38 -16.02 10.25 21.26
CA GLY A 38 -16.34 8.82 21.21
C GLY A 38 -16.93 8.35 19.89
N LEU A 39 -16.83 9.12 18.80
CA LEU A 39 -17.35 8.70 17.48
C LEU A 39 -16.57 7.53 16.88
N PHE A 40 -15.37 7.27 17.39
CA PHE A 40 -14.47 6.22 16.92
C PHE A 40 -14.30 5.07 17.92
N ASP A 41 -15.14 5.04 18.97
CA ASP A 41 -15.15 3.98 19.95
C ASP A 41 -15.75 2.72 19.32
N ALA A 42 -15.01 1.62 19.36
CA ALA A 42 -15.44 0.34 18.82
C ALA A 42 -15.63 -0.70 19.93
N PRO A 43 -16.59 -1.64 19.79
CA PRO A 43 -16.85 -2.63 20.83
C PRO A 43 -15.78 -3.73 20.92
N ASP A 44 -15.10 -4.02 19.81
CA ASP A 44 -14.23 -5.19 19.66
C ASP A 44 -12.93 -4.86 18.92
N PHE A 45 -11.88 -5.62 19.24
CA PHE A 45 -10.77 -5.78 18.31
C PHE A 45 -11.27 -6.52 17.07
N ALA A 46 -10.98 -5.98 15.90
CA ALA A 46 -11.31 -6.59 14.61
C ALA A 46 -10.09 -6.56 13.69
N VAL A 47 -10.02 -7.49 12.74
CA VAL A 47 -8.92 -7.56 11.78
C VAL A 47 -9.44 -7.75 10.36
N GLY A 48 -8.92 -6.93 9.44
CA GLY A 48 -9.02 -7.14 7.99
C GLY A 48 -7.63 -7.37 7.39
N LEU A 49 -7.58 -7.62 6.09
CA LEU A 49 -6.34 -7.88 5.36
C LEU A 49 -6.39 -7.30 3.96
N GLU A 50 -5.29 -6.68 3.56
CA GLU A 50 -4.95 -6.36 2.19
C GLU A 50 -3.82 -7.32 1.75
N LEU A 51 -3.93 -7.93 0.57
CA LEU A 51 -2.97 -8.89 0.02
C LEU A 51 -2.72 -8.62 -1.47
N GLU A 52 -1.53 -8.17 -1.79
CA GLU A 52 -1.13 -7.88 -3.17
C GLU A 52 -0.54 -9.10 -3.86
N GLY A 53 -0.66 -9.15 -5.18
CA GLY A 53 -0.02 -10.16 -6.03
C GLY A 53 0.14 -9.73 -7.48
N TYR A 54 0.59 -10.68 -8.32
CA TYR A 54 0.95 -10.43 -9.71
C TYR A 54 0.03 -11.18 -10.66
N VAL A 55 -0.39 -10.52 -11.74
CA VAL A 55 -0.96 -11.19 -12.91
C VAL A 55 0.16 -11.54 -13.88
N VAL A 56 0.23 -12.80 -14.27
CA VAL A 56 1.24 -13.32 -15.20
C VAL A 56 0.64 -14.13 -16.34
N ASP A 57 1.35 -14.21 -17.45
CA ASP A 57 1.00 -15.01 -18.62
C ASP A 57 1.35 -16.51 -18.47
N GLY A 58 1.05 -17.31 -19.50
CA GLY A 58 1.37 -18.72 -19.58
C GLY A 58 2.86 -19.04 -19.43
N ASP A 59 3.75 -18.13 -19.85
CA ASP A 59 5.21 -18.25 -19.69
C ASP A 59 5.68 -17.81 -18.29
N GLY A 60 4.77 -17.32 -17.45
CA GLY A 60 5.08 -16.80 -16.13
C GLY A 60 5.82 -15.46 -16.18
N ARG A 61 5.52 -14.59 -17.14
CA ARG A 61 6.00 -13.20 -17.18
C ARG A 61 4.88 -12.25 -16.79
N LEU A 62 5.22 -11.08 -16.26
CA LEU A 62 4.26 -10.04 -15.90
C LEU A 62 3.33 -9.72 -17.08
N ALA A 63 2.03 -9.66 -16.78
CA ALA A 63 0.99 -9.35 -17.74
C ALA A 63 0.00 -8.36 -17.14
N SER A 64 -0.51 -7.43 -17.93
CA SER A 64 -1.49 -6.45 -17.43
C SER A 64 -2.77 -7.13 -16.95
N ALA A 65 -3.23 -6.85 -15.74
CA ALA A 65 -4.50 -7.33 -15.23
C ALA A 65 -5.67 -6.79 -16.07
N PRO A 66 -6.60 -7.65 -16.55
CA PRO A 66 -7.74 -7.21 -17.34
C PRO A 66 -8.72 -6.40 -16.48
N GLU A 67 -9.36 -5.36 -17.05
CA GLU A 67 -10.25 -4.47 -16.28
C GLU A 67 -11.40 -5.20 -15.57
N ARG A 68 -11.95 -6.24 -16.21
CA ARG A 68 -13.01 -7.09 -15.63
C ARG A 68 -12.59 -7.76 -14.31
N LEU A 69 -11.29 -7.91 -14.06
CA LEU A 69 -10.81 -8.48 -12.79
C LEU A 69 -11.30 -7.66 -11.60
N PHE A 70 -11.30 -6.33 -11.74
CA PHE A 70 -11.66 -5.37 -10.69
C PHE A 70 -13.17 -5.15 -10.55
N GLU A 71 -13.99 -5.92 -11.28
CA GLU A 71 -15.43 -6.08 -10.99
C GLU A 71 -15.67 -7.12 -9.88
N THR A 72 -14.63 -7.85 -9.48
CA THR A 72 -14.68 -8.83 -8.39
C THR A 72 -14.69 -8.10 -7.05
N ASP A 73 -15.71 -8.34 -6.24
CA ASP A 73 -15.74 -7.81 -4.87
C ASP A 73 -14.54 -8.33 -4.07
N GLY A 74 -13.90 -7.44 -3.32
CA GLY A 74 -12.65 -7.73 -2.64
C GLY A 74 -11.41 -7.74 -3.54
N CYS A 75 -11.46 -7.20 -4.78
CA CYS A 75 -10.27 -7.04 -5.63
C CYS A 75 -10.13 -5.60 -6.15
N SER A 76 -8.96 -4.98 -5.95
CA SER A 76 -8.65 -3.61 -6.36
C SER A 76 -7.45 -3.52 -7.29
N ARG A 77 -7.30 -2.34 -7.93
CA ARG A 77 -6.16 -1.98 -8.78
C ARG A 77 -5.00 -1.52 -7.92
N GLU A 78 -3.79 -1.90 -8.31
CA GLU A 78 -2.55 -1.40 -7.72
C GLU A 78 -1.70 -0.55 -8.69
N LEU A 79 -0.56 -0.02 -8.24
CA LEU A 79 0.31 0.89 -9.02
C LEU A 79 0.65 0.36 -10.42
N GLY A 80 1.18 -0.86 -10.49
CA GLY A 80 1.56 -1.51 -11.73
C GLY A 80 0.35 -2.09 -12.46
N VAL A 81 0.37 -2.05 -13.79
CA VAL A 81 -0.71 -2.68 -14.59
C VAL A 81 -0.81 -4.19 -14.35
N HIS A 82 0.28 -4.81 -13.91
CA HIS A 82 0.39 -6.24 -13.59
C HIS A 82 0.07 -6.58 -12.12
N ASN A 83 -0.15 -5.59 -11.26
CA ASN A 83 -0.53 -5.83 -9.87
C ASN A 83 -2.05 -5.82 -9.71
N ALA A 84 -2.51 -6.62 -8.75
CA ALA A 84 -3.85 -6.54 -8.20
C ALA A 84 -3.77 -6.91 -6.71
N GLU A 85 -4.75 -6.45 -5.95
CA GLU A 85 -4.79 -6.63 -4.50
C GLU A 85 -6.13 -7.20 -4.07
N LEU A 86 -6.09 -8.09 -3.08
CA LEU A 86 -7.23 -8.77 -2.50
C LEU A 86 -7.51 -8.21 -1.10
N HIS A 87 -8.79 -8.04 -0.78
CA HIS A 87 -9.27 -7.41 0.45
C HIS A 87 -10.25 -8.28 1.19
N THR A 88 -10.07 -8.43 2.50
CA THR A 88 -11.09 -9.03 3.35
C THR A 88 -11.80 -7.98 4.20
N GLY A 89 -13.11 -8.13 4.38
CA GLY A 89 -13.85 -7.35 5.36
C GLY A 89 -13.38 -7.63 6.81
N PRO A 90 -13.54 -6.70 7.75
CA PRO A 90 -13.06 -6.89 9.13
C PRO A 90 -13.87 -7.96 9.87
N ASP A 91 -13.18 -8.84 10.58
CA ASP A 91 -13.77 -9.81 11.50
C ASP A 91 -13.29 -9.56 12.93
N VAL A 92 -14.19 -9.71 13.92
CA VAL A 92 -13.81 -9.70 15.33
C VAL A 92 -12.70 -10.73 15.57
N VAL A 93 -11.65 -10.32 16.28
CA VAL A 93 -10.46 -11.13 16.57
C VAL A 93 -10.84 -12.34 17.44
N CYS A 94 -11.08 -13.46 16.79
CA CYS A 94 -11.38 -14.75 17.40
C CYS A 94 -11.10 -15.89 16.41
N ASP A 95 -11.14 -17.15 16.86
CA ASP A 95 -10.94 -18.34 15.98
C ASP A 95 -11.91 -18.36 14.80
N ALA A 96 -13.19 -18.03 15.03
CA ALA A 96 -14.18 -17.97 13.97
C ALA A 96 -13.89 -16.83 12.96
N GLY A 97 -13.43 -15.67 13.45
CA GLY A 97 -13.06 -14.53 12.62
C GLY A 97 -11.88 -14.82 11.71
N LEU A 98 -10.79 -15.37 12.26
CA LEU A 98 -9.60 -15.73 11.46
C LEU A 98 -9.89 -16.82 10.41
N ARG A 99 -10.80 -17.75 10.70
CA ARG A 99 -11.26 -18.73 9.70
C ARG A 99 -12.06 -18.07 8.58
N ARG A 100 -12.93 -17.11 8.91
CA ARG A 100 -13.65 -16.34 7.88
C ARG A 100 -12.73 -15.51 7.02
N GLN A 101 -11.67 -14.91 7.59
CA GLN A 101 -10.63 -14.23 6.81
C GLN A 101 -10.05 -15.16 5.75
N LEU A 102 -9.71 -16.40 6.12
CA LEU A 102 -9.20 -17.39 5.16
C LEU A 102 -10.25 -17.79 4.13
N ASP A 103 -11.47 -18.12 4.56
CA ASP A 103 -12.55 -18.56 3.66
C ASP A 103 -12.93 -17.47 2.64
N GLU A 104 -12.96 -16.20 3.07
CA GLU A 104 -13.23 -15.05 2.19
C GLU A 104 -12.10 -14.83 1.20
N LEU A 105 -10.85 -14.84 1.67
CA LEU A 105 -9.68 -14.66 0.83
C LEU A 105 -9.55 -15.78 -0.22
N ASP A 106 -9.82 -17.03 0.18
CA ASP A 106 -9.90 -18.18 -0.73
C ASP A 106 -10.98 -17.93 -1.81
N GLY A 107 -12.17 -17.46 -1.43
CA GLY A 107 -13.27 -17.17 -2.35
C GLY A 107 -12.92 -16.07 -3.37
N ILE A 108 -12.29 -14.99 -2.92
CA ILE A 108 -11.82 -13.90 -3.79
C ILE A 108 -10.73 -14.42 -4.74
N TYR A 109 -9.74 -15.13 -4.20
CA TYR A 109 -8.64 -15.70 -4.99
C TYR A 109 -9.16 -16.64 -6.08
N GLU A 110 -10.10 -17.54 -5.76
CA GLU A 110 -10.71 -18.43 -6.76
C GLU A 110 -11.47 -17.68 -7.86
N ALA A 111 -12.17 -16.59 -7.52
CA ALA A 111 -12.85 -15.75 -8.50
C ALA A 111 -11.87 -15.05 -9.44
N VAL A 112 -10.81 -14.46 -8.89
CA VAL A 112 -9.70 -13.84 -9.63
C VAL A 112 -9.04 -14.84 -10.57
N GLN A 113 -8.70 -16.03 -10.07
CA GLN A 113 -8.09 -17.11 -10.87
C GLN A 113 -8.98 -17.53 -12.04
N ARG A 114 -10.29 -17.63 -11.82
CA ARG A 114 -11.26 -18.02 -12.85
C ARG A 114 -11.33 -17.00 -13.99
N ILE A 115 -11.32 -15.70 -13.65
CA ILE A 115 -11.33 -14.61 -14.65
C ILE A 115 -10.02 -14.64 -15.46
N LEU A 116 -8.88 -14.78 -14.79
CA LEU A 116 -7.58 -14.77 -15.48
C LEU A 116 -7.40 -15.97 -16.42
N ALA A 117 -7.93 -17.13 -16.05
CA ALA A 117 -7.91 -18.34 -16.88
C ALA A 117 -8.62 -18.16 -18.24
N GLU A 118 -9.55 -17.21 -18.37
CA GLU A 118 -10.19 -16.87 -19.67
C GLU A 118 -9.19 -16.34 -20.71
N SER A 119 -8.00 -15.91 -20.27
CA SER A 119 -6.98 -15.26 -21.11
C SER A 119 -5.57 -15.86 -20.99
N ASP A 120 -5.46 -17.14 -20.56
CA ASP A 120 -4.18 -17.84 -20.30
C ASP A 120 -3.26 -17.08 -19.33
N ARG A 121 -3.90 -16.50 -18.29
CA ARG A 121 -3.24 -15.77 -17.21
C ARG A 121 -3.55 -16.39 -15.87
N ARG A 122 -2.76 -16.01 -14.87
CA ARG A 122 -2.86 -16.51 -13.49
C ARG A 122 -2.39 -15.45 -12.52
N PHE A 123 -2.98 -15.47 -11.33
CA PHE A 123 -2.61 -14.66 -10.19
C PHE A 123 -1.60 -15.42 -9.33
N VAL A 124 -0.48 -14.78 -9.04
CA VAL A 124 0.64 -15.36 -8.31
C VAL A 124 0.89 -14.53 -7.05
N LEU A 125 0.95 -15.23 -5.92
CA LEU A 125 1.38 -14.68 -4.65
C LEU A 125 2.89 -14.92 -4.52
N ASP A 126 3.63 -13.84 -4.59
CA ASP A 126 5.08 -13.77 -4.34
C ASP A 126 5.33 -12.40 -3.71
N ALA A 127 6.49 -12.12 -3.12
CA ALA A 127 6.80 -10.82 -2.53
C ALA A 127 7.62 -9.93 -3.46
N MET A 128 8.45 -10.52 -4.31
CA MET A 128 9.29 -9.79 -5.25
C MET A 128 9.39 -10.55 -6.55
N TRP A 129 9.05 -9.87 -7.63
CA TRP A 129 9.03 -10.52 -8.93
C TRP A 129 10.44 -10.82 -9.43
N THR A 130 10.70 -12.06 -9.88
CA THR A 130 12.05 -12.50 -10.30
C THR A 130 12.15 -12.93 -11.77
N VAL A 131 11.03 -13.05 -12.48
CA VAL A 131 11.01 -13.49 -13.89
C VAL A 131 11.04 -12.28 -14.84
N PRO A 132 12.08 -12.12 -15.67
CA PRO A 132 12.16 -10.99 -16.59
C PRO A 132 11.02 -10.96 -17.62
N PRO A 133 10.46 -9.78 -17.93
CA PRO A 133 9.63 -9.58 -19.11
C PRO A 133 10.40 -9.88 -20.39
N SER A 134 9.71 -10.21 -21.48
CA SER A 134 10.34 -10.54 -22.78
C SER A 134 11.16 -9.39 -23.36
N GLU A 135 10.80 -8.15 -23.03
CA GLU A 135 11.48 -6.94 -23.48
C GLU A 135 12.64 -6.51 -22.56
N GLY A 136 12.86 -7.23 -21.45
CA GLY A 136 13.83 -6.91 -20.41
C GLY A 136 13.25 -5.99 -19.32
N THR A 137 13.67 -6.19 -18.08
CA THR A 137 13.11 -5.54 -16.89
C THR A 137 13.29 -4.02 -16.92
N VAL A 138 14.48 -3.52 -17.24
CA VAL A 138 14.75 -2.07 -17.33
C VAL A 138 13.83 -1.43 -18.37
N ARG A 139 13.69 -2.06 -19.55
CA ARG A 139 12.82 -1.54 -20.60
C ARG A 139 11.37 -1.53 -20.15
N TYR A 140 10.89 -2.59 -19.51
CA TYR A 140 9.52 -2.68 -19.00
C TYR A 140 9.21 -1.56 -18.00
N LEU A 141 10.11 -1.29 -17.05
CA LEU A 141 9.91 -0.26 -16.01
C LEU A 141 10.07 1.17 -16.54
N GLU A 142 10.91 1.39 -17.56
CA GLU A 142 11.23 2.74 -18.06
C GLU A 142 10.44 3.15 -19.32
N ARG A 143 9.70 2.22 -19.91
CA ARG A 143 8.87 2.46 -21.07
C ARG A 143 7.73 3.41 -20.72
N GLY A 144 7.58 4.44 -21.55
CA GLY A 144 6.58 5.48 -21.36
C GLY A 144 6.77 6.60 -22.37
N GLU A 145 5.84 7.55 -22.36
CA GLU A 145 5.85 8.74 -23.20
C GLU A 145 5.96 10.02 -22.37
N GLU A 146 6.66 11.02 -22.90
CA GLU A 146 6.67 12.38 -22.33
C GLU A 146 5.66 13.22 -23.11
N SER A 147 4.63 13.72 -22.43
CA SER A 147 3.63 14.61 -23.00
C SER A 147 3.50 15.82 -22.10
N ASP A 148 3.68 17.02 -22.66
CA ASP A 148 3.40 18.26 -21.94
C ASP A 148 4.26 18.47 -20.66
N GLY A 149 5.44 17.86 -20.63
CA GLY A 149 6.37 17.87 -19.48
C GLY A 149 6.03 16.85 -18.39
N ILE A 150 5.07 15.96 -18.67
CA ILE A 150 4.64 14.88 -17.78
C ILE A 150 4.98 13.56 -18.44
N PHE A 151 5.60 12.66 -17.67
CA PHE A 151 5.85 11.31 -18.12
C PHE A 151 4.73 10.38 -17.73
N LEU A 152 4.34 9.56 -18.69
CA LEU A 152 3.34 8.52 -18.53
C LEU A 152 4.06 7.18 -18.74
N ALA A 153 4.35 6.48 -17.64
CA ALA A 153 4.90 5.13 -17.71
C ALA A 153 3.83 4.15 -18.23
N ASP A 154 4.14 3.40 -19.29
CA ASP A 154 3.17 2.52 -19.97
C ASP A 154 2.62 1.43 -19.05
N ASN A 155 3.46 0.96 -18.12
CA ASN A 155 3.15 -0.13 -17.20
C ASN A 155 2.74 0.36 -15.80
N MET A 156 2.55 1.67 -15.62
CA MET A 156 1.91 2.26 -14.44
C MET A 156 0.44 2.54 -14.77
N ARG A 157 -0.48 2.29 -13.83
CA ARG A 157 -1.88 2.67 -14.02
C ARG A 157 -1.99 4.18 -14.22
N PRO A 158 -2.77 4.67 -15.20
CA PRO A 158 -2.87 6.10 -15.51
C PRO A 158 -3.79 6.86 -14.53
N VAL A 159 -3.68 6.56 -13.24
CA VAL A 159 -4.38 7.27 -12.17
C VAL A 159 -3.69 8.62 -11.97
N PRO A 160 -4.40 9.76 -12.05
CA PRO A 160 -3.78 11.08 -11.94
C PRO A 160 -2.88 11.27 -10.72
N ARG A 161 -3.25 10.66 -9.59
CA ARG A 161 -2.47 10.70 -8.36
C ARG A 161 -1.10 10.04 -8.51
N TYR A 162 -1.02 8.86 -9.13
CA TYR A 162 0.25 8.17 -9.36
C TYR A 162 1.15 8.94 -10.31
N VAL A 163 0.57 9.44 -11.41
CA VAL A 163 1.32 10.24 -12.40
C VAL A 163 1.85 11.52 -11.77
N ALA A 164 1.06 12.19 -10.91
CA ALA A 164 1.51 13.38 -10.20
C ALA A 164 2.61 13.08 -9.18
N LEU A 165 2.49 11.98 -8.42
CA LEU A 165 3.52 11.54 -7.48
C LEU A 165 4.83 11.21 -8.20
N ASP A 166 4.77 10.37 -9.25
CA ASP A 166 5.92 10.00 -10.08
C ASP A 166 6.61 11.25 -10.65
N GLY A 167 5.83 12.15 -11.26
CA GLY A 167 6.33 13.40 -11.80
C GLY A 167 7.03 14.25 -10.74
N LYS A 168 6.46 14.35 -9.53
CA LYS A 168 7.04 15.14 -8.45
C LYS A 168 8.34 14.54 -7.90
N ILE A 169 8.35 13.23 -7.67
CA ILE A 169 9.53 12.48 -7.21
C ILE A 169 10.66 12.65 -8.23
N ARG A 170 10.36 12.47 -9.52
CA ARG A 170 11.34 12.63 -10.59
C ARG A 170 11.87 14.05 -10.70
N GLU A 171 11.02 15.05 -10.61
CA GLU A 171 11.43 16.46 -10.62
C GLU A 171 12.48 16.72 -9.52
N LEU A 172 12.19 16.29 -8.29
CA LEU A 172 13.03 16.52 -7.12
C LEU A 172 14.34 15.72 -7.16
N ASN A 173 14.35 14.56 -7.81
CA ASN A 173 15.55 13.73 -8.01
C ASN A 173 16.32 14.02 -9.31
N GLY A 174 15.97 15.07 -10.07
CA GLY A 174 16.68 15.38 -11.32
C GLY A 174 16.46 14.35 -12.44
N GLY A 175 15.33 13.63 -12.39
CA GLY A 175 14.83 12.74 -13.43
C GLY A 175 14.97 11.24 -13.15
N ARG A 176 15.81 10.83 -12.19
CA ARG A 176 15.97 9.42 -11.79
C ARG A 176 16.20 9.32 -10.28
N THR A 177 15.58 8.35 -9.65
CA THR A 177 15.75 8.09 -8.22
C THR A 177 16.88 7.10 -7.99
N ASP A 178 17.76 7.39 -7.03
CA ASP A 178 18.83 6.48 -6.60
C ASP A 178 18.25 5.36 -5.74
N LEU A 179 18.48 4.13 -6.15
CA LEU A 179 18.07 2.95 -5.42
C LEU A 179 19.24 2.26 -4.74
N ASP A 180 20.49 2.45 -5.18
CA ASP A 180 21.69 1.79 -4.63
C ASP A 180 21.48 0.29 -4.31
N LEU A 181 20.91 -0.47 -5.26
CA LEU A 181 20.71 -1.91 -5.13
C LEU A 181 21.54 -2.67 -6.17
N PRO A 182 22.13 -3.84 -5.81
CA PRO A 182 22.73 -4.73 -6.79
C PRO A 182 21.73 -5.07 -7.90
N GLY A 183 22.10 -4.78 -9.14
CA GLY A 183 21.26 -5.00 -10.33
C GLY A 183 20.29 -3.86 -10.68
N LEU A 184 19.99 -2.95 -9.74
CA LEU A 184 19.10 -1.81 -10.00
C LEU A 184 19.57 -0.57 -9.22
N GLU A 185 20.58 0.10 -9.77
CA GLU A 185 21.20 1.26 -9.11
C GLU A 185 20.29 2.49 -9.15
N THR A 186 19.53 2.71 -10.22
CA THR A 186 18.61 3.85 -10.34
C THR A 186 17.32 3.44 -11.05
N ALA A 187 16.22 4.14 -10.75
CA ALA A 187 14.96 3.99 -11.44
C ALA A 187 14.51 5.31 -12.07
N LYS A 188 13.93 5.24 -13.27
CA LYS A 188 13.35 6.41 -13.94
C LYS A 188 12.02 6.85 -13.31
N SER A 189 11.29 5.92 -12.70
CA SER A 189 9.93 6.11 -12.21
C SER A 189 9.74 5.37 -10.89
N MET A 190 8.82 5.85 -10.05
CA MET A 190 8.36 5.13 -8.85
C MET A 190 7.76 3.76 -9.19
N LEU A 191 7.41 3.50 -10.46
CA LEU A 191 6.96 2.19 -10.94
C LEU A 191 7.91 1.04 -10.57
N ALA A 192 9.19 1.28 -10.28
CA ALA A 192 10.08 0.26 -9.74
C ALA A 192 9.52 -0.44 -8.47
N GLU A 193 8.70 0.27 -7.69
CA GLU A 193 7.97 -0.27 -6.54
C GLU A 193 7.04 -1.44 -6.92
N SER A 194 6.44 -1.43 -8.11
CA SER A 194 5.53 -2.48 -8.59
C SER A 194 6.16 -3.87 -8.75
N LEU A 195 7.49 -3.97 -8.60
CA LEU A 195 8.18 -5.26 -8.49
C LEU A 195 7.95 -5.92 -7.13
N ALA A 196 7.63 -5.15 -6.10
CA ALA A 196 7.32 -5.60 -4.76
C ALA A 196 5.81 -5.77 -4.58
N THR A 197 5.41 -6.71 -3.74
CA THR A 197 4.01 -6.83 -3.26
C THR A 197 4.00 -7.15 -1.77
N SER A 198 2.92 -6.76 -1.09
CA SER A 198 2.82 -6.83 0.36
C SER A 198 1.54 -7.49 0.88
N MET A 199 1.57 -7.87 2.16
CA MET A 199 0.37 -8.14 2.94
C MET A 199 0.27 -7.12 4.08
N GLN A 200 -0.94 -6.64 4.36
CA GLN A 200 -1.16 -5.57 5.34
C GLN A 200 -2.32 -5.94 6.26
N PRO A 201 -2.06 -6.52 7.45
CA PRO A 201 -3.08 -6.68 8.48
C PRO A 201 -3.56 -5.34 9.02
N HIS A 202 -4.87 -5.14 9.06
CA HIS A 202 -5.51 -3.93 9.60
C HIS A 202 -6.19 -4.27 10.93
N LEU A 203 -5.55 -3.96 12.05
CA LEU A 203 -6.06 -4.23 13.39
C LEU A 203 -6.84 -3.02 13.93
N GLN A 204 -8.16 -3.15 14.05
CA GLN A 204 -9.01 -2.22 14.77
C GLN A 204 -8.75 -2.27 16.28
N ILE A 205 -8.66 -1.09 16.89
CA ILE A 205 -8.48 -0.90 18.33
C ILE A 205 -9.80 -0.38 18.93
N PRO A 206 -10.35 -1.01 20.00
CA PRO A 206 -11.60 -0.59 20.63
C PRO A 206 -11.61 0.87 21.12
N ASP A 207 -10.54 1.26 21.83
CA ASP A 207 -10.40 2.59 22.42
C ASP A 207 -9.35 3.40 21.63
N PRO A 208 -9.74 4.50 20.95
CA PRO A 208 -8.80 5.38 20.27
C PRO A 208 -7.66 5.92 21.14
N ASP A 209 -7.84 6.04 22.46
CA ASP A 209 -6.79 6.50 23.39
C ASP A 209 -5.65 5.48 23.55
N ASP A 210 -5.90 4.19 23.25
CA ASP A 210 -4.90 3.13 23.28
C ASP A 210 -4.08 3.04 21.98
N VAL A 211 -4.53 3.65 20.87
CA VAL A 211 -3.87 3.57 19.57
C VAL A 211 -2.38 3.96 19.61
N PRO A 212 -1.95 5.03 20.31
CA PRO A 212 -0.53 5.32 20.49
C PRO A 212 0.27 4.16 21.08
N HIS A 213 -0.28 3.47 22.09
CA HIS A 213 0.36 2.32 22.71
C HIS A 213 0.52 1.18 21.70
N PHE A 214 -0.56 0.77 21.03
CA PHE A 214 -0.52 -0.32 20.07
C PHE A 214 0.38 0.01 18.85
N LEU A 215 0.41 1.26 18.38
CA LEU A 215 1.30 1.69 17.31
C LEU A 215 2.77 1.55 17.72
N ASN A 216 3.10 1.94 18.94
CA ASN A 216 4.45 1.81 19.49
C ASN A 216 4.85 0.34 19.65
N VAL A 217 3.93 -0.54 20.07
CA VAL A 217 4.15 -2.00 20.13
C VAL A 217 4.36 -2.57 18.72
N ALA A 218 3.51 -2.23 17.76
CA ALA A 218 3.64 -2.65 16.37
C ALA A 218 4.98 -2.22 15.74
N THR A 219 5.45 -1.02 16.08
CA THR A 219 6.76 -0.52 15.66
C THR A 219 7.91 -1.36 16.25
N ARG A 220 7.74 -1.94 17.43
CA ARG A 220 8.77 -2.80 18.06
C ARG A 220 8.74 -4.24 17.54
N THR A 221 7.57 -4.72 17.11
CA THR A 221 7.41 -6.08 16.61
C THR A 221 7.73 -6.23 15.12
N MET A 222 7.69 -5.14 14.33
CA MET A 222 7.92 -5.22 12.88
C MET A 222 9.25 -5.82 12.47
N GLY A 223 10.35 -5.49 13.12
CA GLY A 223 11.66 -6.05 12.77
C GLY A 223 11.70 -7.57 12.95
N PRO A 224 11.37 -8.10 14.14
CA PRO A 224 11.28 -9.54 14.37
C PRO A 224 10.29 -10.27 13.44
N ILE A 225 9.08 -9.75 13.26
CA ILE A 225 8.07 -10.41 12.41
C ILE A 225 8.53 -10.39 10.95
N LEU A 226 8.99 -9.24 10.43
CA LEU A 226 9.55 -9.15 9.08
C LEU A 226 10.71 -10.13 8.86
N SER A 227 11.59 -10.28 9.85
CA SER A 227 12.72 -11.22 9.75
C SER A 227 12.27 -12.68 9.66
N LEU A 228 11.14 -13.04 10.29
CA LEU A 228 10.57 -14.38 10.21
C LEU A 228 9.85 -14.63 8.88
N THR A 229 9.29 -13.58 8.29
CA THR A 229 8.44 -13.68 7.10
C THR A 229 9.14 -13.32 5.80
N ALA A 230 10.41 -12.86 5.85
CA ALA A 230 11.15 -12.35 4.70
C ALA A 230 11.13 -13.33 3.50
N ASN A 231 10.77 -12.82 2.32
CA ASN A 231 10.61 -13.63 1.10
C ASN A 231 10.95 -12.85 -0.19
N SER A 232 11.75 -11.80 -0.13
CA SER A 232 12.18 -11.04 -1.32
C SER A 232 13.71 -10.96 -1.48
N PRO A 233 14.42 -12.07 -1.73
CA PRO A 233 15.89 -12.06 -1.77
C PRO A 233 16.48 -11.62 -3.12
N PHE A 234 15.71 -11.61 -4.21
CA PHE A 234 16.23 -11.28 -5.55
C PHE A 234 15.27 -10.41 -6.37
N LEU A 235 15.85 -9.59 -7.25
CA LEU A 235 15.18 -8.88 -8.33
C LEU A 235 15.08 -9.77 -9.59
N PRO A 236 14.45 -9.30 -10.68
CA PRO A 236 14.51 -10.01 -11.96
C PRO A 236 15.93 -10.35 -12.41
N ALA A 237 16.14 -11.60 -12.82
CA ALA A 237 17.48 -12.15 -13.05
C ALA A 237 18.31 -11.39 -14.11
N ASP A 238 17.67 -10.75 -15.08
CA ASP A 238 18.32 -10.00 -16.16
C ASP A 238 18.96 -8.67 -15.69
N LEU A 239 18.62 -8.21 -14.48
CA LEU A 239 19.20 -7.00 -13.88
C LEU A 239 20.63 -7.18 -13.39
N TYR A 240 21.06 -8.41 -13.10
CA TYR A 240 22.34 -8.66 -12.43
C TYR A 240 23.56 -8.74 -13.35
N GLY A 241 23.38 -8.90 -14.67
CA GLY A 241 24.50 -9.18 -15.59
C GLY A 241 25.64 -8.16 -15.49
N GLY A 242 25.33 -6.87 -15.65
CA GLY A 242 26.33 -5.80 -15.58
C GLY A 242 26.91 -5.56 -14.18
N TRP A 243 26.24 -6.03 -13.13
CA TRP A 243 26.78 -6.01 -11.77
C TRP A 243 27.78 -7.15 -11.56
N VAL A 244 27.38 -8.37 -11.93
CA VAL A 244 28.22 -9.57 -11.80
C VAL A 244 29.53 -9.42 -12.57
N ASP A 245 29.49 -8.81 -13.76
CA ASP A 245 30.68 -8.53 -14.56
C ASP A 245 31.68 -7.57 -13.88
N ARG A 246 31.19 -6.64 -13.03
CA ARG A 246 32.01 -5.63 -12.35
C ARG A 246 32.45 -6.05 -10.95
N GLU A 247 31.55 -6.64 -10.18
CA GLU A 247 31.69 -6.84 -8.73
C GLU A 247 31.69 -8.33 -8.32
N GLY A 248 31.43 -9.25 -9.25
CA GLY A 248 31.31 -10.68 -8.99
C GLY A 248 29.93 -11.10 -8.44
N TRP A 249 29.60 -12.39 -8.56
CA TRP A 249 28.31 -12.91 -8.11
C TRP A 249 28.19 -12.97 -6.58
N GLU A 250 29.31 -13.13 -5.86
CA GLU A 250 29.36 -13.11 -4.40
C GLU A 250 28.94 -11.74 -3.83
N SER A 251 29.18 -10.66 -4.60
CA SER A 251 28.77 -9.30 -4.24
C SER A 251 27.24 -9.15 -4.24
N VAL A 252 26.53 -9.86 -5.14
CA VAL A 252 25.06 -9.87 -5.14
C VAL A 252 24.56 -10.42 -3.80
N LEU A 253 25.02 -11.60 -3.39
CA LEU A 253 24.56 -12.21 -2.14
C LEU A 253 24.94 -11.43 -0.88
N SER A 254 26.11 -10.80 -0.87
CA SER A 254 26.60 -10.08 0.31
C SER A 254 26.06 -8.66 0.45
N ARG A 255 25.62 -8.03 -0.65
CA ARG A 255 25.09 -6.65 -0.64
C ARG A 255 23.58 -6.56 -0.80
N THR A 256 22.92 -7.58 -1.32
CA THR A 256 21.47 -7.61 -1.44
C THR A 256 20.82 -7.86 -0.07
N PRO A 257 19.94 -6.97 0.40
CA PRO A 257 19.12 -7.22 1.58
C PRO A 257 18.29 -8.50 1.41
N HIS A 258 18.14 -9.28 2.49
CA HIS A 258 17.29 -10.49 2.47
C HIS A 258 15.82 -10.16 2.17
N GLU A 259 15.40 -8.94 2.51
CA GLU A 259 14.09 -8.39 2.21
C GLU A 259 14.25 -7.12 1.35
N LEU A 260 14.47 -7.31 0.03
CA LEU A 260 14.61 -6.23 -0.95
C LEU A 260 13.40 -5.30 -1.07
N ARG A 261 12.20 -5.72 -0.70
CA ARG A 261 11.03 -4.84 -0.77
C ARG A 261 11.21 -3.58 0.08
N ILE A 262 11.85 -3.69 1.26
CA ILE A 262 12.05 -2.53 2.14
C ILE A 262 12.81 -1.40 1.44
N PRO A 263 14.03 -1.59 0.93
CA PRO A 263 14.72 -0.52 0.21
C PRO A 263 14.06 -0.16 -1.12
N ILE A 264 13.38 -1.08 -1.82
CA ILE A 264 12.63 -0.73 -3.03
C ILE A 264 11.53 0.27 -2.69
N PHE A 265 10.66 -0.04 -1.73
CA PHE A 265 9.59 0.84 -1.31
C PHE A 265 10.11 2.15 -0.71
N GLU A 266 11.16 2.08 0.12
CA GLU A 266 11.69 3.29 0.75
C GLU A 266 12.29 4.26 -0.26
N ARG A 267 13.02 3.74 -1.25
CA ARG A 267 13.84 4.55 -2.16
C ARG A 267 13.10 4.91 -3.44
N SER A 268 12.23 4.07 -4.00
CA SER A 268 11.54 4.36 -5.27
C SER A 268 10.60 5.58 -5.17
N VAL A 269 10.08 5.85 -3.97
CA VAL A 269 9.19 6.97 -3.67
C VAL A 269 9.88 8.12 -2.93
N ASP A 270 11.18 8.03 -2.70
CA ASP A 270 11.91 9.05 -1.94
C ASP A 270 12.16 10.28 -2.81
N GLU A 271 11.80 11.44 -2.28
CA GLU A 271 12.14 12.75 -2.86
C GLU A 271 13.12 13.55 -1.98
N GLY A 272 13.60 12.94 -0.89
CA GLY A 272 14.57 13.51 0.03
C GLY A 272 14.00 13.80 1.42
N SER A 273 12.68 13.77 1.62
CA SER A 273 12.08 13.89 2.95
C SER A 273 11.94 12.56 3.69
N HIS A 274 12.29 11.43 3.05
CA HIS A 274 12.21 10.08 3.59
C HIS A 274 10.83 9.78 4.18
N LYS A 275 9.77 10.00 3.38
CA LYS A 275 8.38 9.77 3.80
C LYS A 275 8.14 8.29 4.10
N CYS A 276 8.74 7.40 3.32
CA CYS A 276 8.69 5.98 3.59
C CYS A 276 9.72 5.62 4.67
N ARG A 277 9.27 5.30 5.89
CA ARG A 277 10.17 5.02 7.02
C ARG A 277 9.49 4.37 8.22
N VAL A 278 10.31 3.86 9.13
CA VAL A 278 9.91 3.50 10.50
C VAL A 278 9.26 4.71 11.19
N PRO A 279 8.05 4.58 11.77
CA PRO A 279 7.44 5.66 12.55
C PRO A 279 8.22 5.91 13.85
N ARG A 280 8.17 7.14 14.33
CA ARG A 280 8.63 7.49 15.68
C ARG A 280 7.56 7.13 16.68
N ASP A 281 7.96 6.78 17.90
CA ASP A 281 7.02 6.65 19.02
C ASP A 281 6.12 7.87 19.15
N VAL A 282 4.88 7.67 19.58
CA VAL A 282 3.87 8.70 19.77
C VAL A 282 3.17 8.50 21.11
N ASP A 283 2.87 9.60 21.81
CA ASP A 283 2.32 9.53 23.18
C ASP A 283 0.81 9.72 23.21
N THR A 284 0.23 10.41 22.21
CA THR A 284 -1.20 10.74 22.18
C THR A 284 -1.78 10.66 20.79
N MET A 285 -3.09 10.42 20.69
CA MET A 285 -3.81 10.45 19.42
C MET A 285 -3.74 11.83 18.75
N ALA A 286 -3.81 12.91 19.52
CA ALA A 286 -3.68 14.28 18.99
C ALA A 286 -2.33 14.50 18.31
N GLU A 287 -1.23 14.06 18.94
CA GLU A 287 0.11 14.14 18.35
C GLU A 287 0.20 13.31 17.05
N LEU A 288 -0.42 12.13 17.03
CA LEU A 288 -0.45 11.27 15.84
C LEU A 288 -1.14 11.95 14.66
N ILE A 289 -2.31 12.56 14.90
CA ILE A 289 -3.07 13.32 13.91
C ILE A 289 -2.27 14.53 13.42
N ASP A 290 -1.63 15.27 14.33
CA ASP A 290 -0.79 16.42 13.97
C ASP A 290 0.41 16.01 13.10
N ARG A 291 1.04 14.87 13.39
CA ARG A 291 2.14 14.34 12.57
C ARG A 291 1.70 14.00 11.15
N ILE A 292 0.46 13.53 10.97
CA ILE A 292 -0.10 13.26 9.63
C ILE A 292 -0.42 14.57 8.92
N ALA A 293 -1.13 15.48 9.59
CA ALA A 293 -1.53 16.77 9.02
C ALA A 293 -0.33 17.61 8.56
N THR A 294 0.76 17.60 9.33
CA THR A 294 1.97 18.39 9.10
C THR A 294 3.05 17.69 8.27
N ASP A 295 2.87 16.42 7.89
CA ASP A 295 3.82 15.71 7.02
C ASP A 295 3.94 16.43 5.65
N PRO A 296 5.08 16.43 4.94
CA PRO A 296 5.21 17.18 3.70
C PRO A 296 4.18 16.79 2.62
N THR A 297 3.49 17.75 2.02
CA THR A 297 2.54 17.50 0.92
C THR A 297 3.30 17.44 -0.41
N LEU A 298 3.30 16.29 -1.08
CA LEU A 298 3.90 16.15 -2.42
C LEU A 298 2.95 16.59 -3.52
N VAL A 299 1.73 16.10 -3.45
CA VAL A 299 0.65 16.37 -4.41
C VAL A 299 -0.62 16.66 -3.64
N ALA A 300 -1.43 17.59 -4.14
CA ALA A 300 -2.76 17.84 -3.64
C ALA A 300 -3.77 17.25 -4.62
N PRO A 301 -4.69 16.36 -4.23
CA PRO A 301 -5.69 15.85 -5.16
C PRO A 301 -6.49 17.00 -5.81
N PRO A 302 -6.74 16.94 -7.13
CA PRO A 302 -7.34 18.04 -7.87
C PRO A 302 -8.81 18.28 -7.48
N ASP A 303 -9.53 17.21 -7.13
CA ASP A 303 -10.94 17.21 -6.75
C ASP A 303 -11.08 16.45 -5.42
N LEU A 304 -11.54 17.14 -4.37
CA LEU A 304 -11.85 16.53 -3.07
C LEU A 304 -13.36 16.43 -2.81
N ASP A 305 -14.16 17.01 -3.71
CA ASP A 305 -15.62 17.12 -3.58
C ASP A 305 -16.36 16.18 -4.56
N ASP A 306 -15.67 15.68 -5.58
CA ASP A 306 -16.09 14.47 -6.27
C ASP A 306 -15.63 13.27 -5.45
N PRO A 307 -16.43 12.20 -5.33
CA PRO A 307 -15.91 10.92 -4.89
C PRO A 307 -14.85 10.55 -5.90
N VAL A 308 -13.61 10.92 -5.59
CA VAL A 308 -12.45 10.36 -6.23
C VAL A 308 -12.72 8.86 -6.19
N GLU A 309 -12.41 8.12 -7.26
CA GLU A 309 -11.83 6.81 -7.02
C GLU A 309 -10.59 7.12 -6.19
N SER A 310 -10.80 7.35 -4.89
CA SER A 310 -9.83 7.81 -3.93
C SER A 310 -8.90 6.65 -3.92
N GLY A 311 -7.85 6.77 -4.72
CA GLY A 311 -6.75 5.84 -4.70
C GLY A 311 -6.11 6.01 -3.33
N ASP A 312 -6.71 5.49 -2.28
CA ASP A 312 -6.05 4.37 -1.66
C ASP A 312 -6.23 3.21 -2.67
N PRO A 313 -5.21 2.88 -3.45
CA PRO A 313 -5.25 1.70 -4.30
C PRO A 313 -5.30 0.43 -3.44
N ALA A 314 -4.89 0.60 -2.17
CA ALA A 314 -4.89 -0.34 -1.09
C ALA A 314 -6.28 -0.63 -0.50
N GLY A 315 -7.40 -0.08 -0.98
CA GLY A 315 -8.70 -0.45 -0.37
C GLY A 315 -9.88 0.39 -0.81
N LYS A 316 -11.10 -0.15 -0.62
CA LYS A 316 -12.32 0.65 -0.64
C LYS A 316 -12.09 1.87 0.26
N GLY A 317 -12.33 3.07 -0.27
CA GLY A 317 -12.23 4.32 0.46
C GLY A 317 -12.90 4.17 1.82
N ASP A 318 -12.09 4.33 2.86
CA ASP A 318 -12.56 4.16 4.22
C ASP A 318 -13.63 5.22 4.55
N VAL A 319 -14.64 4.94 5.37
CA VAL A 319 -15.73 5.88 5.70
C VAL A 319 -15.22 7.14 6.39
N GLY A 320 -14.11 7.05 7.14
CA GLY A 320 -13.44 8.25 7.65
C GLY A 320 -12.84 9.13 6.54
N SER A 321 -12.57 8.58 5.36
CA SER A 321 -12.21 9.33 4.15
C SER A 321 -13.40 10.04 3.51
N ASP A 322 -14.64 9.58 3.72
CA ASP A 322 -15.84 10.33 3.27
C ASP A 322 -16.10 11.56 4.16
N LYS A 323 -15.89 11.43 5.47
CA LYS A 323 -16.06 12.55 6.41
C LYS A 323 -14.87 13.53 6.40
N TYR A 324 -13.65 13.03 6.20
CA TYR A 324 -12.41 13.82 6.17
C TYR A 324 -11.57 13.55 4.91
N PRO A 325 -12.07 13.90 3.70
CA PRO A 325 -11.44 13.52 2.44
C PRO A 325 -10.05 14.15 2.24
N ALA A 326 -9.81 15.38 2.70
CA ALA A 326 -8.48 15.98 2.60
C ALA A 326 -7.50 15.31 3.57
N PHE A 327 -7.93 15.02 4.80
CA PHE A 327 -7.11 14.31 5.77
C PHE A 327 -6.83 12.86 5.33
N GLY A 328 -7.84 12.17 4.78
CA GLY A 328 -7.69 10.84 4.18
C GLY A 328 -6.67 10.84 3.04
N ALA A 329 -6.77 11.79 2.11
CA ALA A 329 -5.78 11.96 1.05
C ALA A 329 -4.37 12.26 1.59
N LYS A 330 -4.27 13.08 2.65
CA LYS A 330 -3.01 13.37 3.33
C LYS A 330 -2.39 12.09 3.92
N ARG A 331 -3.20 11.32 4.67
CA ARG A 331 -2.82 10.01 5.26
C ARG A 331 -2.37 9.01 4.19
N GLY A 332 -3.01 9.00 3.02
CA GLY A 332 -2.63 8.12 1.89
C GLY A 332 -1.19 8.34 1.38
N THR A 333 -0.59 9.50 1.67
CA THR A 333 0.83 9.80 1.37
C THR A 333 1.72 9.85 2.62
N TYR A 334 1.20 9.45 3.78
CA TYR A 334 1.94 9.28 5.02
C TYR A 334 2.49 7.84 5.10
N TRP A 335 3.60 7.58 4.39
CA TRP A 335 4.11 6.22 4.18
C TRP A 335 4.92 5.66 5.35
N ARG A 336 4.40 5.62 6.57
CA ARG A 336 5.09 4.89 7.64
C ARG A 336 4.85 3.39 7.50
N TRP A 337 5.82 2.58 7.93
CA TRP A 337 5.65 1.11 7.93
C TRP A 337 4.52 0.64 8.84
N ILE A 338 4.27 1.36 9.93
CA ILE A 338 3.08 1.22 10.77
C ILE A 338 2.39 2.57 10.78
N ARG A 339 1.09 2.62 10.44
CA ARG A 339 0.31 3.86 10.43
C ARG A 339 -1.12 3.64 10.92
N PRO A 340 -1.77 4.68 11.49
CA PRO A 340 -3.19 4.60 11.80
C PRO A 340 -4.03 4.76 10.52
N VAL A 341 -5.23 4.22 10.56
CA VAL A 341 -6.30 4.39 9.59
C VAL A 341 -7.57 4.77 10.36
N PHE A 342 -8.35 5.70 9.83
CA PHE A 342 -9.53 6.25 10.51
C PHE A 342 -10.77 5.97 9.68
N GLY A 343 -11.71 5.24 10.29
CA GLY A 343 -12.88 4.63 9.69
C GLY A 343 -12.69 3.12 9.47
N GLY A 344 -13.78 2.44 9.11
CA GLY A 344 -13.74 1.15 8.44
C GLY A 344 -15.11 0.66 8.02
N ASP A 345 -15.15 -0.56 7.48
CA ASP A 345 -16.39 -1.32 7.40
C ASP A 345 -16.81 -1.82 8.80
N VAL A 346 -18.11 -2.05 8.99
CA VAL A 346 -18.64 -2.66 10.22
C VAL A 346 -18.10 -4.08 10.37
N PRO A 347 -17.36 -4.40 11.46
CA PRO A 347 -16.82 -5.74 11.68
C PRO A 347 -17.89 -6.81 11.79
N ARG A 348 -17.60 -8.02 11.34
CA ARG A 348 -18.45 -9.19 11.59
C ARG A 348 -18.12 -9.83 12.94
N GLY A 349 -19.12 -10.02 13.78
CA GLY A 349 -19.05 -10.71 15.06
C GLY A 349 -18.75 -12.20 14.94
N ALA A 350 -18.62 -12.89 16.07
CA ALA A 350 -18.27 -14.32 16.10
C ALA A 350 -19.27 -15.22 15.33
N ASP A 351 -20.54 -14.81 15.26
CA ASP A 351 -21.62 -15.51 14.53
C ASP A 351 -21.65 -15.22 13.02
N GLY A 352 -20.80 -14.32 12.53
CA GLY A 352 -20.72 -13.90 11.13
C GLY A 352 -21.68 -12.78 10.74
N GLY A 353 -22.54 -12.32 11.65
CA GLY A 353 -23.35 -11.11 11.46
C GLY A 353 -22.56 -9.83 11.81
N PRO A 354 -23.09 -8.63 11.54
CA PRO A 354 -22.48 -7.38 12.00
C PRO A 354 -22.27 -7.39 13.52
N SER A 355 -21.12 -6.92 14.00
CA SER A 355 -20.83 -6.86 15.43
C SER A 355 -21.78 -5.89 16.13
N ALA A 356 -22.30 -6.30 17.28
CA ALA A 356 -23.33 -5.56 17.98
C ALA A 356 -22.75 -4.26 18.57
N GLY A 357 -23.31 -3.13 18.16
CA GLY A 357 -22.86 -1.81 18.62
C GLY A 357 -21.61 -1.30 17.90
N ALA A 358 -21.14 -2.02 16.86
CA ALA A 358 -20.13 -1.49 15.96
C ALA A 358 -20.79 -0.68 14.83
N ASP A 359 -20.09 0.35 14.39
CA ASP A 359 -20.38 1.09 13.18
C ASP A 359 -19.09 1.30 12.38
N GLU A 360 -19.12 2.23 11.42
CA GLU A 360 -18.00 2.53 10.52
C GLU A 360 -16.97 3.48 11.16
N GLY A 361 -17.25 4.01 12.36
CA GLY A 361 -16.34 4.82 13.15
C GLY A 361 -15.33 3.95 13.90
N SER A 362 -14.14 3.77 13.34
CA SER A 362 -13.10 2.96 13.97
C SER A 362 -11.69 3.53 13.78
N VAL A 363 -10.76 3.15 14.65
CA VAL A 363 -9.34 3.41 14.40
C VAL A 363 -8.60 2.09 14.26
N ARG A 364 -7.85 1.96 13.18
CA ARG A 364 -7.09 0.74 12.84
C ARG A 364 -5.60 1.04 12.79
N ILE A 365 -4.79 0.05 13.12
CA ILE A 365 -3.37 0.03 12.83
C ILE A 365 -3.16 -0.83 11.59
N GLU A 366 -2.64 -0.22 10.55
CA GLU A 366 -2.22 -0.87 9.33
C GLU A 366 -0.74 -1.28 9.45
N TYR A 367 -0.50 -2.58 9.32
CA TYR A 367 0.80 -3.22 9.53
C TYR A 367 1.44 -3.61 8.19
N ARG A 368 2.22 -2.70 7.61
CA ARG A 368 2.67 -2.72 6.19
C ARG A 368 4.01 -3.38 5.85
N PRO A 369 4.91 -3.72 6.80
CA PRO A 369 6.25 -4.17 6.42
C PRO A 369 6.25 -5.60 5.85
N LEU A 370 5.15 -6.33 5.90
CA LEU A 370 5.13 -7.76 5.64
C LEU A 370 5.10 -8.10 4.14
N PRO A 371 5.91 -9.07 3.70
CA PRO A 371 5.85 -9.57 2.33
C PRO A 371 4.61 -10.40 2.10
N THR A 372 4.03 -10.32 0.91
CA THR A 372 3.06 -11.30 0.41
C THR A 372 3.61 -12.71 0.60
N GLN A 373 2.83 -13.56 1.26
CA GLN A 373 3.22 -14.95 1.50
C GLN A 373 2.81 -15.84 0.31
N PRO A 374 3.55 -16.92 0.01
CA PRO A 374 3.26 -17.78 -1.13
C PRO A 374 1.93 -18.53 -1.07
N THR A 375 1.33 -18.67 0.12
CA THR A 375 0.05 -19.36 0.31
C THR A 375 -0.90 -18.54 1.18
N LEU A 376 -2.20 -18.63 0.90
CA LEU A 376 -3.26 -17.95 1.66
C LEU A 376 -3.26 -18.38 3.13
N ARG A 377 -2.96 -19.66 3.40
CA ARG A 377 -2.80 -20.17 4.76
C ARG A 377 -1.64 -19.50 5.50
N ASP A 378 -0.49 -19.32 4.85
CA ASP A 378 0.65 -18.64 5.46
C ASP A 378 0.34 -17.16 5.66
N THR A 379 -0.33 -16.50 4.71
CA THR A 379 -0.81 -15.12 4.85
C THR A 379 -1.67 -14.96 6.10
N VAL A 380 -2.73 -15.76 6.26
CA VAL A 380 -3.61 -15.69 7.44
C VAL A 380 -2.88 -16.12 8.72
N GLY A 381 -1.91 -17.05 8.61
CA GLY A 381 -1.02 -17.41 9.71
C GLY A 381 -0.18 -16.24 10.21
N VAL A 382 0.37 -15.44 9.29
CA VAL A 382 1.12 -14.22 9.60
C VAL A 382 0.20 -13.13 10.14
N GLN A 383 -1.01 -12.97 9.57
CA GLN A 383 -2.04 -12.07 10.11
C GLN A 383 -2.33 -12.41 11.59
N ALA A 384 -2.56 -13.70 11.88
CA ALA A 384 -2.79 -14.17 13.24
C ALA A 384 -1.58 -13.95 14.17
N LEU A 385 -0.34 -14.11 13.65
CA LEU A 385 0.88 -13.81 14.40
C LEU A 385 0.97 -12.33 14.78
N VAL A 386 0.69 -11.42 13.84
CA VAL A 386 0.66 -9.96 14.11
C VAL A 386 -0.39 -9.64 15.16
N VAL A 387 -1.62 -10.10 14.95
CA VAL A 387 -2.73 -9.83 15.89
C VAL A 387 -2.41 -10.38 17.28
N GLY A 388 -1.91 -11.62 17.36
CA GLY A 388 -1.51 -12.23 18.62
C GLY A 388 -0.36 -11.50 19.32
N ALA A 389 0.60 -10.94 18.56
CA ALA A 389 1.70 -10.16 19.13
C ALA A 389 1.27 -8.78 19.64
N LEU A 390 0.18 -8.21 19.11
CA LEU A 390 -0.33 -6.90 19.50
C LEU A 390 -1.36 -6.98 20.63
N VAL A 391 -2.23 -7.99 20.62
CA VAL A 391 -3.38 -8.10 21.53
C VAL A 391 -3.16 -9.14 22.64
N GLY A 392 -2.25 -10.10 22.44
CA GLY A 392 -2.11 -11.31 23.27
C GLY A 392 -1.20 -11.22 24.50
#